data_AF-A0A839NX41-F1
#
_entry.id   AF-A0A839NX41-F1
#
_cell.length_a   1.000
_cell.length_b   1.000
_cell.length_c   1.000
_cell.angle_alpha   90.00
_cell.angle_beta   90.00
_cell.angle_gamma   90.00
#
_symmetry.space_group_name_H-M   'P 1'
#
loop_
_entity.id
_entity.type
_entity.pdbx_description
1 polymer ?
#
loop_
_entity_poly.entity_id
_entity_poly.type
_entity_poly.pdbx_seq_one_letter_code
_entity_poly.pdbx_strand_id
1 'polypeptide(L)'
;MNTADRSLALLDHALRRRFSFVRLGPDYGVLGDRLRRDGLDPAPLLGVVADLNAEIADPDFEIGISFFMGGRADLPTLMPSIWDGEILPYVREIMHARPDSARWSWEAVRPRLTAWYPAASASAP
;
A
#
# COMPACT_ATOMS: atom_id res chain seq x y z
N MET A 1 10.83 -14.83 -2.93
CA MET A 1 10.28 -15.47 -1.72
C MET A 1 9.36 -14.45 -1.07
N ASN A 2 8.11 -14.81 -0.77
CA ASN A 2 7.21 -13.91 -0.07
C ASN A 2 7.54 -13.99 1.42
N THR A 3 8.11 -12.93 2.00
CA THR A 3 8.54 -12.93 3.41
C THR A 3 7.40 -12.65 4.40
N ALA A 4 6.25 -12.16 3.91
CA ALA A 4 5.04 -12.03 4.72
C ALA A 4 4.42 -13.38 5.08
N ASP A 5 4.62 -14.40 4.22
CA ASP A 5 4.06 -15.75 4.42
C ASP A 5 4.95 -16.60 5.32
N ARG A 6 4.61 -16.61 6.62
CA ARG A 6 5.33 -17.40 7.63
C ARG A 6 5.07 -18.90 7.54
N SER A 7 4.11 -19.37 6.74
CA SER A 7 3.84 -20.81 6.58
C SER A 7 5.00 -21.56 5.92
N LEU A 8 5.89 -20.84 5.23
CA LEU A 8 7.04 -21.40 4.52
C LEU A 8 8.38 -21.23 5.27
N ALA A 9 8.37 -20.80 6.53
CA ALA A 9 9.59 -20.48 7.29
C ALA A 9 10.65 -21.61 7.32
N LEU A 10 10.23 -22.88 7.32
CA LEU A 10 11.14 -24.03 7.26
C LEU A 10 11.83 -24.18 5.89
N LEU A 11 11.10 -23.91 4.81
CA LEU A 11 11.65 -23.91 3.45
C LEU A 11 12.66 -22.76 3.29
N ASP A 12 12.34 -21.59 3.83
CA ASP A 12 13.22 -20.41 3.82
C ASP A 12 14.58 -20.71 4.45
N HIS A 13 14.60 -21.38 5.61
CA HIS A 13 15.85 -21.71 6.29
C HIS A 13 16.75 -22.63 5.44
N ALA A 14 16.17 -23.57 4.70
CA ALA A 14 16.92 -24.44 3.79
C ALA A 14 17.48 -23.66 2.59
N LEU A 15 16.70 -22.72 2.03
CA LEU A 15 17.12 -21.88 0.90
C LEU A 15 18.20 -20.87 1.30
N ARG A 16 18.15 -20.30 2.51
CA ARG A 16 19.14 -19.36 3.07
C ARG A 16 20.57 -19.89 3.12
N ARG A 17 20.75 -21.21 3.09
CA ARG A 17 22.08 -21.85 3.06
C ARG A 17 22.65 -22.03 1.63
N ARG A 18 21.85 -21.79 0.60
CA ARG A 18 22.20 -22.10 -0.81
C ARG A 18 22.12 -20.90 -1.76
N PHE A 19 21.43 -19.84 -1.37
CA PHE A 19 21.20 -18.66 -2.20
C PHE A 19 21.61 -17.38 -1.48
N SER A 20 22.06 -16.39 -2.25
CA SER A 20 22.15 -15.01 -1.78
C SER A 20 20.75 -14.38 -1.83
N PHE A 21 20.39 -13.65 -0.78
CA PHE A 21 19.09 -13.00 -0.67
C PHE A 21 19.24 -11.51 -0.90
N VAL A 22 18.55 -11.01 -1.91
CA VAL A 22 18.38 -9.57 -2.14
C VAL A 22 16.95 -9.23 -1.79
N ARG A 23 16.79 -8.31 -0.84
CA ARG A 23 15.47 -7.81 -0.45
C ARG A 23 14.94 -6.90 -1.56
N LEU A 24 13.70 -7.12 -1.96
CA LEU A 24 12.95 -6.22 -2.84
C LEU A 24 11.85 -5.60 -2.01
N GLY A 25 12.00 -4.31 -1.69
CA GLY A 25 10.96 -3.52 -1.03
C GLY A 25 10.13 -2.71 -2.03
N PRO A 26 9.12 -1.97 -1.56
CA PRO A 26 8.41 -0.98 -2.36
C PRO A 26 9.39 0.05 -2.95
N ASP A 27 9.42 0.16 -4.28
CA ASP A 27 10.18 1.21 -4.96
C ASP A 27 9.25 2.39 -5.28
N TYR A 28 9.31 3.41 -4.42
CA TYR A 28 8.51 4.61 -4.57
C TYR A 28 8.88 5.45 -5.81
N GLY A 29 10.10 5.31 -6.33
CA GLY A 29 10.52 5.96 -7.57
C GLY A 29 9.78 5.37 -8.77
N VAL A 30 9.72 4.03 -8.85
CA VAL A 30 8.97 3.32 -9.89
C VAL A 30 7.48 3.68 -9.88
N LEU A 31 6.86 3.70 -8.70
CA LEU A 31 5.46 4.11 -8.56
C LEU A 31 5.27 5.58 -8.94
N GLY A 32 6.14 6.47 -8.47
CA GLY A 32 6.08 7.89 -8.80
C GLY A 32 6.18 8.16 -10.30
N ASP A 33 7.10 7.48 -10.99
CA ASP A 33 7.27 7.58 -12.45
C ASP A 33 6.07 7.04 -13.23
N ARG A 34 5.44 5.97 -12.73
CA ARG A 34 4.20 5.44 -13.30
C ARG A 34 3.06 6.44 -13.19
N LEU A 35 2.80 6.97 -11.99
CA LEU A 35 1.72 7.92 -11.72
C LEU A 35 1.88 9.21 -12.52
N ARG A 36 3.12 9.75 -12.60
CA ARG A 36 3.41 10.93 -13.42
C ARG A 36 3.15 10.70 -14.91
N ARG A 37 3.44 9.50 -15.44
CA ARG A 37 3.10 9.13 -16.83
C ARG A 37 1.59 9.08 -17.08
N ASP A 38 0.79 8.81 -16.05
CA ASP A 38 -0.67 8.80 -16.12
C ASP A 38 -1.29 10.18 -15.80
N GLY A 39 -0.47 11.23 -15.63
CA GLY A 39 -0.95 12.58 -15.33
C GLY A 39 -1.43 12.76 -13.88
N LEU A 40 -1.07 11.86 -12.97
CA LEU A 40 -1.42 11.92 -11.54
C LEU A 40 -0.24 12.48 -10.73
N ASP A 41 -0.54 13.35 -9.77
CA ASP A 41 0.45 13.79 -8.78
C ASP A 41 0.76 12.63 -7.82
N PRO A 42 1.99 12.08 -7.79
CA PRO A 42 2.30 10.95 -6.94
C PRO A 42 2.43 11.32 -5.46
N ALA A 43 2.74 12.59 -5.14
CA ALA A 43 3.20 12.97 -3.80
C ALA A 43 2.21 12.58 -2.67
N PRO A 44 0.89 12.80 -2.81
CA PRO A 44 -0.06 12.44 -1.76
C PRO A 44 -0.10 10.93 -1.47
N LEU A 45 -0.18 10.11 -2.52
CA LEU A 45 -0.24 8.66 -2.36
C LEU A 45 1.07 8.10 -1.80
N LEU A 46 2.22 8.55 -2.33
CA LEU A 46 3.53 8.13 -1.82
C LEU A 46 3.70 8.47 -0.34
N GLY A 47 3.24 9.65 0.10
CA GLY A 47 3.26 10.03 1.51
C GLY A 47 2.38 9.14 2.39
N VAL A 48 1.15 8.84 1.96
CA VAL A 48 0.24 7.94 2.69
C VAL A 48 0.86 6.54 2.84
N VAL A 49 1.38 5.96 1.75
CA VAL A 49 1.95 4.61 1.77
C VAL A 49 3.25 4.56 2.59
N ALA A 50 4.07 5.61 2.52
CA ALA A 50 5.28 5.72 3.33
C ALA A 50 4.95 5.77 4.83
N ASP A 51 3.96 6.59 5.23
CA ASP A 51 3.53 6.68 6.62
C ASP A 51 2.92 5.36 7.13
N LEU A 52 2.12 4.69 6.30
CA LEU A 52 1.57 3.37 6.64
C LEU A 52 2.67 2.34 6.83
N ASN A 53 3.65 2.26 5.93
CA ASN A 53 4.78 1.34 6.06
C ASN A 53 5.67 1.68 7.27
N ALA A 54 5.87 2.97 7.57
CA ALA A 54 6.58 3.41 8.76
C ALA A 54 5.85 2.99 10.04
N GLU A 55 4.52 2.99 10.04
CA GLU A 55 3.73 2.51 11.16
C GLU A 55 3.77 0.98 11.29
N ILE A 56 3.66 0.24 10.19
CA ILE A 56 3.83 -1.22 10.18
C ILE A 56 5.17 -1.59 10.83
N ALA A 57 6.23 -0.84 10.50
CA ALA A 57 7.56 -0.94 11.11
C ALA A 57 8.19 -2.34 11.00
N ASP A 58 7.75 -3.13 10.01
CA ASP A 58 8.28 -4.45 9.70
C ASP A 58 8.48 -4.55 8.17
N PRO A 59 9.74 -4.65 7.69
CA PRO A 59 10.05 -4.76 6.27
C PRO A 59 9.39 -5.95 5.56
N ASP A 60 9.02 -7.01 6.27
CA ASP A 60 8.38 -8.18 5.65
C ASP A 60 6.88 -7.98 5.39
N PHE A 61 6.28 -6.94 5.98
CA PHE A 61 4.84 -6.64 5.89
C PHE A 61 4.53 -5.29 5.24
N GLU A 62 5.50 -4.66 4.58
CA GLU A 62 5.28 -3.40 3.87
C GLU A 62 4.22 -3.55 2.77
N ILE A 63 3.37 -2.54 2.64
CA ILE A 63 2.47 -2.36 1.50
C ILE A 63 3.31 -2.18 0.24
N GLY A 64 3.19 -3.14 -0.67
CA GLY A 64 3.87 -3.13 -1.96
C GLY A 64 3.25 -2.13 -2.94
N ILE A 65 4.05 -1.64 -3.90
CA ILE A 65 3.57 -0.73 -4.93
C ILE A 65 2.58 -1.38 -5.91
N SER A 66 2.51 -2.71 -5.98
CA SER A 66 1.70 -3.46 -6.96
C SER A 66 0.21 -3.16 -6.90
N PHE A 67 -0.34 -2.81 -5.73
CA PHE A 67 -1.73 -2.37 -5.57
C PHE A 67 -2.07 -1.18 -6.48
N PHE A 68 -1.07 -0.36 -6.79
CA PHE A 68 -1.23 0.89 -7.55
C PHE A 68 -0.68 0.79 -8.97
N MET A 69 -0.19 -0.38 -9.40
CA MET A 69 0.45 -0.57 -10.71
C MET A 69 -0.50 -1.10 -11.81
N GLY A 70 -1.76 -1.39 -11.45
CA GLY A 70 -2.76 -1.91 -12.40
C GLY A 70 -2.99 -0.98 -13.61
N GLY A 71 -3.13 -1.58 -14.79
CA GLY A 71 -3.29 -0.88 -16.08
C GLY A 71 -4.68 -0.30 -16.33
N ARG A 72 -5.24 0.45 -15.38
CA ARG A 72 -6.53 1.10 -15.56
C ARG A 72 -6.35 2.61 -15.51
N ALA A 73 -6.91 3.27 -16.52
CA ALA A 73 -6.83 4.72 -16.72
C ALA A 73 -7.51 5.53 -15.59
N ASP A 74 -8.07 4.86 -14.58
CA ASP A 74 -8.88 5.44 -13.53
C ASP A 74 -8.45 4.96 -12.13
N LEU A 75 -7.14 4.82 -11.86
CA LEU A 75 -6.64 4.49 -10.51
C LEU A 75 -7.34 5.30 -9.39
N PRO A 76 -7.62 6.61 -9.52
CA PRO A 76 -8.43 7.34 -8.54
C PRO A 76 -9.87 6.80 -8.37
N THR A 77 -10.53 6.34 -9.43
CA THR A 77 -11.86 5.74 -9.33
C THR A 77 -11.83 4.40 -8.59
N LEU A 78 -10.76 3.64 -8.74
CA LEU A 78 -10.62 2.31 -8.14
C LEU A 78 -10.08 2.33 -6.70
N MET A 79 -9.47 3.44 -6.29
CA MET A 79 -8.84 3.56 -4.98
C MET A 79 -9.75 3.15 -3.81
N PRO A 80 -11.04 3.53 -3.74
CA PRO A 80 -11.91 3.08 -2.65
C PRO A 80 -11.99 1.55 -2.57
N SER A 81 -12.14 0.88 -3.73
CA SER A 81 -12.25 -0.58 -3.79
C SER A 81 -10.93 -1.29 -3.47
N ILE A 82 -9.80 -0.78 -4.00
CA ILE A 82 -8.47 -1.31 -3.68
C ILE A 82 -8.19 -1.14 -2.18
N TRP A 83 -8.50 0.03 -1.64
CA TRP A 83 -8.17 0.36 -0.26
C TRP A 83 -9.00 -0.44 0.74
N ASP A 84 -10.33 -0.41 0.63
CA ASP A 84 -11.19 -1.11 1.58
C ASP A 84 -11.27 -2.62 1.33
N GLY A 85 -11.03 -3.07 0.10
CA GLY A 85 -11.13 -4.48 -0.30
C GLY A 85 -9.83 -5.26 -0.17
N GLU A 86 -8.67 -4.61 -0.28
CA GLU A 86 -7.37 -5.28 -0.29
C GLU A 86 -6.42 -4.74 0.79
N ILE A 87 -6.18 -3.41 0.80
CA ILE A 87 -5.18 -2.81 1.69
C ILE A 87 -5.64 -2.85 3.16
N LEU A 88 -6.84 -2.36 3.48
CA LEU A 88 -7.33 -2.28 4.85
C LEU A 88 -7.52 -3.67 5.50
N PRO A 89 -8.08 -4.69 4.81
CA PRO A 89 -8.11 -6.05 5.35
C PRO A 89 -6.71 -6.58 5.65
N TYR A 90 -5.75 -6.38 4.73
CA TYR A 90 -4.35 -6.75 4.96
C TYR A 90 -3.79 -6.04 6.20
N VAL A 91 -3.92 -4.71 6.29
CA VAL A 91 -3.47 -3.92 7.44
C VAL A 91 -4.09 -4.41 8.75
N ARG A 92 -5.37 -4.77 8.77
CA ARG A 92 -6.02 -5.32 9.97
C ARG A 92 -5.43 -6.67 10.40
N GLU A 93 -5.04 -7.51 9.45
CA GLU A 93 -4.41 -8.80 9.71
C GLU A 93 -3.02 -8.62 10.33
N ILE A 94 -2.16 -7.79 9.72
CA ILE A 94 -0.80 -7.56 10.26
C ILE A 94 -0.80 -6.74 11.55
N MET A 95 -1.79 -5.84 11.74
CA MET A 95 -1.89 -4.99 12.93
C MET A 95 -2.79 -5.57 14.02
N HIS A 96 -3.11 -6.86 14.02
CA HIS A 96 -4.05 -7.49 14.97
C HIS A 96 -3.88 -7.12 16.46
N ALA A 97 -2.66 -6.77 16.90
CA ALA A 97 -2.36 -6.36 18.27
C ALA A 97 -2.36 -4.83 18.52
N ARG A 98 -2.59 -4.00 17.49
CA ARG A 98 -2.58 -2.53 17.57
C ARG A 98 -3.97 -1.96 17.27
N PRO A 99 -4.54 -1.15 18.17
CA PRO A 99 -5.97 -0.83 18.14
C PRO A 99 -6.41 0.18 17.06
N ASP A 100 -5.49 0.83 16.33
CA ASP A 100 -5.83 1.99 15.50
C ASP A 100 -5.66 1.77 13.99
N SER A 101 -5.94 0.57 13.48
CA SER A 101 -6.02 0.36 12.02
C SER A 101 -7.16 1.16 11.35
N ALA A 102 -8.11 1.68 12.15
CA ALA A 102 -9.23 2.47 11.67
C ALA A 102 -8.80 3.79 11.01
N ARG A 103 -7.68 4.39 11.45
CA ARG A 103 -7.11 5.59 10.81
C ARG A 103 -6.59 5.37 9.39
N TRP A 104 -6.47 4.10 8.99
CA TRP A 104 -6.09 3.69 7.64
C TRP A 104 -7.29 3.27 6.79
N SER A 105 -8.52 3.49 7.24
CA SER A 105 -9.71 3.31 6.41
C SER A 105 -9.68 4.26 5.21
N TRP A 106 -10.40 3.91 4.13
CA TRP A 106 -10.51 4.82 3.00
C TRP A 106 -11.05 6.20 3.40
N GLU A 107 -12.02 6.25 4.31
CA GLU A 107 -12.60 7.51 4.82
C GLU A 107 -11.55 8.40 5.50
N ALA A 108 -10.63 7.81 6.26
CA ALA A 108 -9.56 8.53 6.95
C ALA A 108 -8.40 8.92 6.01
N VAL A 109 -8.12 8.10 4.99
CA VAL A 109 -7.00 8.31 4.06
C VAL A 109 -7.37 9.24 2.91
N ARG A 110 -8.58 9.15 2.35
CA ARG A 110 -9.04 9.94 1.19
C ARG A 110 -8.79 11.45 1.35
N PRO A 111 -9.03 12.10 2.50
CA PRO A 111 -8.74 13.52 2.69
C PRO A 111 -7.27 13.89 2.54
N ARG A 112 -6.34 12.92 2.65
CA ARG A 112 -4.90 13.12 2.45
C ARG A 112 -4.51 13.10 0.96
N LEU A 113 -5.40 12.64 0.09
CA LEU A 113 -5.22 12.54 -1.36
C LEU A 113 -5.90 13.70 -2.10
N THR A 114 -5.83 14.92 -1.57
CA THR A 114 -6.58 16.09 -2.07
C THR A 114 -6.31 16.44 -3.54
N ALA A 115 -5.11 16.15 -4.06
CA ALA A 115 -4.80 16.34 -5.48
C ALA A 115 -5.64 15.42 -6.39
N TRP A 116 -6.10 14.28 -5.87
CA TRP A 116 -6.90 13.29 -6.60
C TRP A 116 -8.38 13.43 -6.28
N TYR A 117 -8.70 13.89 -5.06
CA TYR A 117 -10.07 14.12 -4.59
C TYR A 117 -10.15 15.49 -3.93
N PRO A 118 -10.24 16.58 -4.72
CA PRO A 118 -10.45 17.90 -4.17
C PRO A 118 -11.75 17.93 -3.35
N ALA A 119 -11.74 18.67 -2.24
CA ALA A 119 -12.88 18.75 -1.34
C ALA A 119 -14.03 19.57 -1.97
N ALA A 120 -14.85 18.94 -2.83
CA ALA A 120 -16.20 19.39 -3.18
C ALA A 120 -17.00 18.32 -3.96
N SER A 121 -17.59 17.38 -3.22
CA SER A 121 -18.79 16.64 -3.64
C SER A 121 -19.55 16.12 -2.42
N ALA A 122 -19.88 17.03 -1.50
CA ALA A 122 -21.11 16.90 -0.73
C ALA A 122 -22.25 17.18 -1.71
N SER A 123 -22.73 16.16 -2.42
CA SER A 123 -24.01 16.30 -3.12
C SER A 123 -25.12 16.32 -2.09
N ALA A 124 -25.93 17.37 -2.19
CA ALA A 124 -27.26 17.52 -1.61
C ALA A 124 -28.08 16.22 -1.55
N PRO A 125 -28.99 16.14 -0.58
CA PRO A 125 -30.42 16.14 -0.89
C PRO A 125 -31.02 17.55 -0.85
#